data_AF-A0A5B9WJR0-F1
#
_entry.id   AF-A0A5B9WJR0-F1
#
_cell.length_a   1.000
_cell.length_b   1.000
_cell.length_c   1.000
_cell.angle_alpha   90.00
_cell.angle_beta   90.00
_cell.angle_gamma   90.00
#
_symmetry.space_group_name_H-M   'P 1'
#
loop_
_entity.id
_entity.type
_entity.pdbx_description
1 polymer ?
#
loop_
_entity_poly.entity_id
_entity_poly.type
_entity_poly.pdbx_seq_one_letter_code
_entity_poly.pdbx_strand_id
1 'polypeptide(L)' 'MYTGPGGGLYTGPGGGLYTGPGGGLYTGPSNPPYTRNWPPPDAFMKELEKRGLKDIIKLLKKHKFDVLG' A
#
# COMPACT_ATOMS: atom_id res chain seq x y z
N MET A 1 -19.37 3.28 -9.53
CA MET A 1 -18.85 2.10 -8.81
C MET A 1 -19.23 0.87 -9.64
N TYR A 2 -18.25 0.09 -10.13
CA TYR A 2 -18.49 -1.05 -11.04
C TYR A 2 -18.39 -2.37 -10.26
N THR A 3 -19.46 -3.15 -10.27
CA THR A 3 -19.58 -4.46 -9.58
C THR A 3 -19.38 -5.65 -10.51
N GLY A 4 -19.12 -5.42 -11.79
CA GLY A 4 -18.85 -6.49 -12.76
C GLY A 4 -17.43 -7.07 -12.64
N PRO A 5 -17.16 -8.21 -13.32
CA PRO A 5 -15.84 -8.85 -13.35
C PRO A 5 -14.71 -7.86 -13.65
N GLY A 6 -13.66 -7.85 -12.83
CA GLY A 6 -12.54 -6.89 -12.90
C GLY A 6 -12.78 -5.53 -12.21
N GLY A 7 -13.97 -5.31 -11.64
CA GLY A 7 -14.30 -4.11 -10.87
C GLY A 7 -13.77 -4.12 -9.44
N GLY A 8 -13.49 -2.95 -8.89
CA GLY A 8 -13.01 -2.78 -7.51
C GLY A 8 -14.00 -3.24 -6.42
N LEU A 9 -15.30 -3.36 -6.76
CA LEU A 9 -16.33 -3.92 -5.86
C LEU A 9 -16.71 -5.37 -6.19
N TYR A 10 -16.03 -6.00 -7.15
CA TYR A 10 -16.34 -7.37 -7.51
C TYR A 10 -15.84 -8.33 -6.43
N THR A 11 -16.71 -9.23 -5.99
CA THR A 11 -16.42 -10.23 -4.95
C THR A 11 -16.07 -11.60 -5.52
N GLY A 12 -16.11 -11.78 -6.84
CA GLY A 12 -15.67 -13.02 -7.50
C GLY A 12 -14.16 -13.05 -7.76
N PRO A 13 -13.61 -14.20 -8.19
CA PRO A 13 -12.19 -14.37 -8.46
C PRO A 13 -11.60 -13.25 -9.34
N GLY A 14 -10.48 -12.66 -8.89
CA GLY A 14 -9.83 -11.52 -9.54
C GLY A 14 -10.49 -10.14 -9.27
N GLY A 15 -11.51 -10.09 -8.41
CA GLY A 15 -12.18 -8.86 -8.00
C GLY A 15 -11.53 -8.14 -6.82
N GLY A 16 -11.75 -6.82 -6.72
CA GLY A 16 -11.16 -5.98 -5.67
C GLY A 16 -11.64 -6.30 -4.25
N LEU A 17 -12.84 -6.87 -4.10
CA LEU A 17 -13.38 -7.32 -2.80
C LEU A 17 -13.25 -8.84 -2.59
N TYR A 18 -12.60 -9.55 -3.51
CA TYR A 18 -12.42 -11.00 -3.37
C TYR A 18 -11.39 -11.30 -2.28
N THR A 19 -11.77 -12.20 -1.37
CA THR A 19 -10.96 -12.62 -0.22
C THR A 19 -10.21 -13.93 -0.44
N GLY A 20 -10.29 -14.51 -1.64
CA GLY A 20 -9.50 -15.68 -2.04
C GLY A 20 -8.18 -15.29 -2.72
N PRO A 21 -7.25 -16.25 -2.93
CA PRO A 21 -5.97 -16.00 -3.59
C PRO A 21 -6.14 -15.25 -4.92
N GLY A 22 -5.40 -14.15 -5.09
CA GLY A 22 -5.49 -13.27 -6.27
C GLY A 22 -6.59 -12.19 -6.18
N GLY A 23 -7.29 -12.06 -5.06
CA GLY A 23 -8.26 -10.99 -4.79
C GLY A 23 -7.71 -9.80 -4.01
N GLY A 24 -8.32 -8.63 -4.16
CA GLY A 24 -7.87 -7.37 -3.53
C GLY A 24 -8.04 -7.31 -2.01
N LEU A 25 -8.87 -8.19 -1.42
CA LEU A 25 -9.04 -8.35 0.03
C LEU A 25 -8.45 -9.66 0.55
N TYR A 26 -7.59 -10.33 -0.20
CA TYR A 26 -6.93 -11.55 0.27
C TYR A 26 -5.98 -11.23 1.43
N THR A 27 -6.29 -11.73 2.63
CA THR A 27 -5.46 -11.58 3.84
C THR A 27 -4.60 -12.81 4.15
N GLY A 28 -4.62 -13.83 3.28
CA GLY A 28 -3.77 -15.01 3.43
C GLY A 28 -2.33 -14.75 2.97
N PRO A 29 -1.40 -15.68 3.24
CA PRO A 29 -0.03 -15.58 2.76
C PRO A 29 -0.05 -15.54 1.21
N SER A 30 0.27 -14.38 0.66
CA SER A 30 0.55 -14.21 -0.77
C SER A 30 2.00 -14.63 -1.02
N ASN A 31 2.30 -15.25 -2.15
CA ASN A 31 3.66 -15.55 -2.56
C ASN A 31 3.88 -14.96 -3.97
N PRO A 32 4.62 -13.84 -4.12
CA PRO A 32 5.24 -13.07 -3.05
C PRO A 32 4.20 -12.39 -2.13
N PRO A 33 4.52 -12.13 -0.85
CA PRO A 33 3.62 -11.42 0.06
C PRO A 33 3.21 -10.09 -0.58
N TYR A 34 2.03 -9.58 -0.23
CA TYR A 34 1.64 -8.23 -0.61
C TYR A 34 2.77 -7.28 -0.21
N THR A 35 3.53 -6.84 -1.21
CA THR A 35 4.54 -5.82 -1.03
C THR A 35 3.75 -4.53 -1.00
N ARG A 36 3.71 -3.90 0.17
CA ARG A 36 3.29 -2.51 0.30
C ARG A 36 4.02 -1.77 -0.83
N ASN A 37 3.28 -1.17 -1.79
CA ASN A 37 3.91 -0.33 -2.83
C ASN A 37 4.63 0.89 -2.22
N TRP A 38 4.43 1.10 -0.92
CA TRP A 38 5.22 2.01 -0.12
C TRP A 38 6.55 1.34 0.28
N PRO A 39 7.70 1.90 -0.14
CA PRO A 39 9.01 1.38 0.24
C PRO A 39 9.20 1.40 1.77
N PRO A 40 10.20 0.67 2.30
CA PRO A 40 10.57 0.74 3.71
C PRO A 40 10.65 2.21 4.18
N PRO A 41 9.98 2.57 5.30
CA PRO A 41 9.87 3.96 5.76
C PRO A 41 11.23 4.70 5.88
N ASP A 42 12.28 3.98 6.24
CA ASP A 42 13.67 4.44 6.32
C ASP A 42 14.27 4.77 4.95
N ALA A 43 14.11 3.87 3.97
CA ALA A 43 14.52 4.09 2.59
C ALA A 43 13.76 5.26 1.96
N PHE A 44 12.46 5.37 2.27
CA PHE A 44 11.61 6.44 1.80
C PHE A 44 12.05 7.81 2.32
N MET A 45 12.28 7.93 3.63
CA MET A 45 12.76 9.17 4.24
C MET A 45 14.12 9.60 3.69
N LYS A 46 15.05 8.65 3.53
CA LYS A 46 16.36 8.90 2.93
C LYS A 46 16.26 9.42 1.50
N GLU A 47 15.32 8.90 0.72
CA GLU A 47 15.09 9.36 -0.66
C GLU A 47 14.46 10.76 -0.70
N LEU A 48 13.52 11.06 0.21
CA LEU A 48 12.96 12.41 0.35
C LEU A 48 14.02 13.43 0.76
N GLU A 49 14.94 13.06 1.65
CA GLU A 49 16.06 13.90 2.08
C GLU A 49 17.02 14.19 0.91
N LYS A 50 17.39 13.15 0.14
CA LYS A 50 18.23 13.30 -1.07
C LYS A 50 17.61 14.24 -2.10
N ARG A 51 16.29 14.20 -2.25
CA ARG A 51 15.54 15.07 -3.18
C ARG A 51 15.28 16.47 -2.62
N GLY A 52 15.67 16.76 -1.37
CA GLY A 52 15.47 18.05 -0.74
C GLY A 52 14.00 18.36 -0.39
N LEU A 53 13.14 17.34 -0.32
CA LEU A 53 11.69 17.46 -0.10
C LEU A 53 11.35 17.67 1.39
N LYS A 54 11.91 18.74 1.97
CA LYS A 54 11.85 19.04 3.41
C LYS A 54 10.42 19.25 3.91
N ASP A 55 9.55 19.86 3.10
CA ASP A 55 8.15 20.10 3.47
C ASP A 55 7.34 18.80 3.59
N ILE A 56 7.61 17.84 2.68
CA ILE A 56 6.99 16.51 2.72
C ILE A 56 7.48 15.74 3.95
N ILE A 57 8.77 15.80 4.27
CA ILE A 57 9.33 15.17 5.48
C ILE A 57 8.68 15.77 6.73
N LYS A 58 8.53 17.10 6.79
CA LYS A 58 7.87 17.79 7.92
C LYS A 58 6.41 17.38 8.06
N LEU A 59 5.69 17.27 6.94
CA LEU A 59 4.31 16.79 6.92
C LEU A 59 4.20 15.35 7.42
N LEU A 60 5.05 14.46 6.93
CA LEU A 60 5.07 13.05 7.34
C LEU A 60 5.38 12.90 8.83
N LYS A 61 6.38 13.63 9.35
CA LYS A 61 6.69 13.67 10.79
C LYS A 61 5.52 14.21 11.62
N LYS A 62 4.82 15.24 11.13
CA LYS A 62 3.64 15.81 11.81
C LYS A 62 2.48 14.81 11.91
N HIS A 63 2.30 13.95 10.91
CA HIS A 63 1.24 12.94 10.89
C HIS A 63 1.63 11.61 11.58
N LYS A 64 2.68 11.61 12.41
CA LYS A 64 3.19 10.43 13.11
C LYS A 64 3.49 9.28 12.15
N PHE A 65 4.04 9.59 10.97
CA PHE A 65 4.71 8.59 10.16
C PHE A 65 6.01 8.21 10.87
N ASP A 66 5.89 7.46 11.97
CA ASP A 66 7.01 6.95 12.72
C ASP A 66 7.53 5.71 12.02
N VAL A 67 8.83 5.77 11.72
CA VAL A 67 9.64 4.74 11.08
C VAL A 67 9.85 3.51 11.97
N LEU A 68 9.31 3.55 13.20
CA LEU A 68 9.49 2.55 14.24
C LEU A 68 8.14 2.22 14.87
N GLY A 69 7.54 1.16 14.35
CA GLY A 69 6.41 0.43 14.91
C GLY A 69 6.46 -0.99 14.38
#